data_AF-A0AAT9HLE1-F1
#
_entry.id   AF-A0AAT9HLE1-F1
#
_cell.length_a   1.000
_cell.length_b   1.000
_cell.length_c   1.000
_cell.angle_alpha   90.00
_cell.angle_beta   90.00
_cell.angle_gamma   90.00
#
_symmetry.space_group_name_H-M   'P 1'
#
loop_
_entity.id
_entity.type
_entity.pdbx_description
1 polymer ?
#
loop_
_entity_poly.entity_id
_entity_poly.type
_entity_poly.pdbx_seq_one_letter_code
_entity_poly.pdbx_strand_id
1 'polypeptide(L)'
;MDDFALYADGYGTLLVDADTRLPIELWAGRDAEQLAAWLRTHPGVEVVCRTARWSIAKASPTAPRTRCRSADRFHLWQGLSKRIGDIAAAHRGCLPAAVPEPEAASPPASPAGAFDGAGTLPAATRSGCSRRCTR
;
A
#
# COMPACT_ATOMS: atom_id res chain seq x y z
N MET A 1 6.15 -3.24 16.97
CA MET A 1 5.52 -4.53 17.28
C MET A 1 4.90 -5.07 16.01
N ASP A 2 5.18 -6.33 15.69
CA ASP A 2 4.70 -7.00 14.47
C ASP A 2 4.25 -8.44 14.74
N ASP A 3 3.39 -8.96 13.88
CA ASP A 3 2.98 -10.37 13.85
C ASP A 3 4.01 -11.15 13.01
N PHE A 4 4.67 -12.15 13.59
CA PHE A 4 5.67 -12.97 12.91
C PHE A 4 5.20 -14.42 12.79
N ALA A 5 5.40 -15.05 11.63
CA ALA A 5 5.08 -16.47 11.47
C ALA A 5 6.11 -17.33 12.21
N LEU A 6 5.64 -18.22 13.09
CA LEU A 6 6.44 -19.22 13.77
C LEU A 6 6.40 -20.54 12.98
N TYR A 7 7.37 -21.41 13.21
CA TYR A 7 7.36 -22.75 12.64
C TYR A 7 6.09 -23.51 13.08
N ALA A 8 5.39 -24.14 12.13
CA ALA A 8 4.12 -24.87 12.28
C ALA A 8 2.84 -23.99 12.43
N ASP A 9 2.51 -23.20 11.40
CA ASP A 9 1.25 -22.44 11.20
C ASP A 9 0.83 -21.48 12.33
N GLY A 10 1.71 -21.24 13.31
CA GLY A 10 1.50 -20.31 14.40
C GLY A 10 1.94 -18.89 14.04
N TYR A 11 1.27 -17.90 14.61
CA TYR A 11 1.78 -16.52 14.64
C TYR A 11 2.28 -16.20 16.05
N GLY A 12 3.35 -15.43 16.14
CA GLY A 12 3.86 -14.82 17.35
C GLY A 12 3.87 -13.30 17.23
N THR A 13 4.07 -12.63 18.36
CA THR A 13 4.27 -11.18 18.43
C THR A 13 5.73 -10.89 18.67
N LEU A 14 6.36 -10.17 17.75
CA LEU A 14 7.74 -9.70 17.87
C LEU A 14 7.76 -8.23 18.33
N LEU A 15 8.44 -7.99 19.45
CA LEU A 15 8.82 -6.66 19.87
C LEU A 15 10.23 -6.35 19.38
N VAL A 16 10.37 -5.20 18.75
CA VAL A 16 11.64 -4.69 18.23
C VAL A 16 11.80 -3.28 18.73
N ASP A 17 13.00 -2.96 19.19
CA ASP A 17 13.38 -1.62 19.54
C ASP A 17 13.42 -0.73 18.29
N ALA A 18 12.71 0.39 18.32
CA ALA A 18 12.52 1.23 17.13
C ALA A 18 13.81 1.91 16.66
N ASP A 19 14.73 2.16 17.59
CA ASP A 19 15.97 2.91 17.37
C ASP A 19 17.10 1.98 16.92
N THR A 20 17.36 0.94 17.71
CA THR A 20 18.43 -0.04 17.47
C THR A 20 18.05 -1.12 16.45
N ARG A 21 16.75 -1.29 16.16
CA ARG A 21 16.22 -2.34 15.28
C ARG A 21 16.52 -3.77 15.75
N LEU A 22 16.83 -3.93 17.03
CA LEU A 22 17.09 -5.24 17.61
C LEU A 22 15.81 -5.84 18.22
N PRO A 23 15.61 -7.17 18.08
CA PRO A 23 14.56 -7.87 18.81
C PRO A 23 14.72 -7.66 20.32
N ILE A 24 13.61 -7.32 20.98
CA ILE A 24 13.52 -7.24 22.44
C ILE A 24 12.92 -8.54 22.98
N GLU A 25 11.80 -8.98 22.39
CA GLU A 25 11.01 -10.08 22.92
C GLU A 25 10.19 -10.73 21.80
N LEU A 26 9.97 -12.05 21.90
CA LEU A 26 9.10 -12.81 21.00
C LEU A 26 8.25 -13.78 21.81
N TRP A 27 6.92 -13.70 21.67
CA TRP A 27 6.02 -14.70 22.24
C TRP A 27 5.06 -15.27 21.21
N ALA A 28 4.55 -16.47 21.48
CA ALA A 28 3.52 -17.09 20.67
C ALA A 28 2.15 -16.40 20.87
N GLY A 29 1.38 -16.27 19.79
CA GLY A 29 0.07 -15.63 19.80
C GLY A 29 0.11 -14.12 19.57
N ARG A 30 -1.08 -13.52 19.63
CA ARG A 30 -1.35 -12.09 19.36
C ARG A 30 -2.20 -11.46 20.47
N ASP A 31 -1.93 -11.90 21.69
CA ASP A 31 -2.69 -11.56 22.88
C ASP A 31 -2.40 -10.11 23.32
N ALA A 32 -3.45 -9.28 23.39
CA ALA A 32 -3.33 -7.87 23.77
C ALA A 32 -3.12 -7.71 25.29
N GLU A 33 -3.69 -8.61 26.09
CA GLU A 33 -3.50 -8.72 27.54
C GLU A 33 -2.05 -9.09 27.87
N GLN A 34 -1.43 -9.99 27.10
CA GLN A 34 -0.02 -10.34 27.24
C GLN A 34 0.90 -9.15 27.00
N LEU A 35 0.63 -8.37 25.94
CA LEU A 35 1.37 -7.12 25.73
C LEU A 35 1.12 -6.13 26.88
N ALA A 36 -0.13 -5.97 27.32
CA ALA A 36 -0.45 -5.05 28.40
C ALA A 36 0.31 -5.42 29.68
N ALA A 37 0.46 -6.71 29.96
CA ALA A 37 1.29 -7.20 31.07
C ALA A 37 2.76 -6.85 30.89
N TRP A 38 3.30 -7.06 29.69
CA TRP A 38 4.68 -6.72 29.36
C TRP A 38 4.94 -5.20 29.49
N LEU A 39 4.04 -4.34 29.03
CA LEU A 39 4.17 -2.89 29.15
C LEU A 39 4.14 -2.40 30.61
N ARG A 40 3.42 -3.09 31.51
CA ARG A 40 3.43 -2.76 32.95
C ARG A 40 4.80 -3.03 33.60
N THR A 41 5.52 -4.05 33.14
CA THR A 41 6.86 -4.37 33.65
C THR A 41 7.97 -3.56 32.96
N HIS A 42 7.64 -2.87 31.86
CA HIS A 42 8.57 -2.04 31.09
C HIS A 42 8.11 -0.56 31.02
N PRO A 43 8.09 0.17 32.15
CA PRO A 43 7.55 1.53 32.22
C PRO A 43 8.34 2.57 31.41
N GLY A 44 9.57 2.25 30.99
CA GLY A 44 10.39 3.11 30.14
C GLY A 44 9.93 3.19 28.67
N VAL A 45 8.93 2.40 28.27
CA VAL A 45 8.42 2.41 26.89
C VAL A 45 7.45 3.57 26.67
N GLU A 46 7.94 4.61 26.02
CA GLU A 46 7.18 5.84 25.74
C GLU A 46 6.29 5.73 24.50
N VAL A 47 6.73 4.99 23.48
CA VAL A 47 6.05 4.90 22.17
C VAL A 47 5.99 3.45 21.72
N VAL A 48 4.81 3.01 21.30
CA VAL A 48 4.62 1.72 20.62
C VAL A 48 4.15 1.98 19.19
N CYS A 49 4.98 1.57 18.24
CA CYS A 49 4.65 1.52 16.81
C CYS A 49 3.93 0.21 16.50
N ARG A 50 2.75 0.33 15.90
CA ARG A 50 1.70 -0.70 15.92
C ARG A 50 1.29 -1.06 14.48
N THR A 51 1.08 -2.34 14.17
CA THR A 51 0.44 -2.74 12.91
C THR A 51 -1.06 -2.41 12.94
N ALA A 52 -1.68 -2.16 11.78
CA ALA A 52 -3.11 -1.81 11.73
C ALA A 52 -4.04 -2.93 12.24
N ARG A 53 -3.52 -4.16 12.38
CA ARG A 53 -4.30 -5.39 12.60
C ARG A 53 -4.70 -5.65 14.05
N TRP A 54 -4.03 -5.04 15.04
CA TRP A 54 -4.29 -5.31 16.45
C TRP A 54 -5.01 -4.14 17.13
N SER A 55 -6.12 -4.41 17.83
CA SER A 55 -6.84 -3.39 18.59
C SER A 55 -6.36 -3.34 20.04
N ILE A 56 -5.25 -2.66 20.32
CA ILE A 56 -4.85 -2.31 21.71
C ILE A 56 -5.84 -1.40 22.42
N ALA A 57 -6.82 -0.84 21.70
CA ALA A 57 -7.71 0.17 22.27
C ALA A 57 -8.46 -0.35 23.52
N LYS A 58 -8.45 -1.67 23.78
CA LYS A 58 -8.96 -2.31 25.00
C LYS A 58 -7.92 -2.61 26.08
N ALA A 59 -6.63 -2.45 25.83
CA ALA A 59 -5.58 -2.71 26.81
C ALA A 59 -5.51 -1.59 27.86
N SER A 60 -6.44 -1.65 28.82
CA SER A 60 -6.45 -1.04 30.13
C SER A 60 -6.22 0.49 30.24
N PRO A 61 -7.11 1.24 30.94
CA PRO A 61 -6.84 2.63 31.33
C PRO A 61 -5.59 2.80 32.22
N THR A 62 -5.01 1.70 32.70
CA THR A 62 -3.83 1.66 33.58
C THR A 62 -2.54 1.29 32.86
N ALA A 63 -2.57 1.04 31.54
CA ALA A 63 -1.32 0.94 30.78
C ALA A 63 -0.55 2.28 30.92
N PRO A 64 0.80 2.27 30.95
CA PRO A 64 1.57 3.51 30.91
C PRO A 64 1.04 4.39 29.77
N ARG A 65 1.23 5.71 29.84
CA ARG A 65 0.84 6.68 28.80
C ARG A 65 1.62 6.50 27.49
N THR A 66 1.97 5.27 27.15
CA THR A 66 2.58 4.83 25.92
C THR A 66 1.72 5.32 24.77
N ARG A 67 2.26 6.29 24.05
CA ARG A 67 1.56 6.90 22.93
C ARG A 67 1.59 5.88 21.79
N CYS A 68 0.47 5.21 21.55
CA CYS A 68 0.37 4.35 20.38
C CYS A 68 0.35 5.23 19.13
N ARG A 69 1.42 5.17 18.32
CA ARG A 69 1.44 5.80 16.99
C ARG A 69 1.06 4.76 15.95
N SER A 70 0.11 5.13 15.10
CA SER A 70 -0.32 4.34 13.95
C SER A 70 0.86 3.99 13.04
N ALA A 71 0.92 2.72 12.63
CA ALA A 71 1.78 2.11 11.62
C ALA A 71 3.26 2.56 11.62
N ASP A 72 4.17 1.63 11.91
CA ASP A 72 5.57 1.86 11.54
C ASP A 72 5.70 2.11 10.02
N ARG A 73 6.85 2.66 9.62
CA ARG A 73 7.13 3.04 8.24
C ARG A 73 6.94 1.89 7.25
N PHE A 74 7.27 0.66 7.64
CA PHE A 74 7.14 -0.50 6.77
C PHE A 74 5.67 -0.77 6.48
N HIS A 75 4.82 -0.85 7.51
CA HIS A 75 3.39 -1.07 7.33
C HIS A 75 2.68 0.06 6.59
N LEU A 76 3.13 1.31 6.80
CA LEU A 76 2.62 2.45 6.06
C LEU A 76 2.94 2.32 4.56
N TRP A 77 4.17 1.96 4.21
CA TRP A 77 4.58 1.74 2.81
C TRP A 77 3.95 0.51 2.17
N GLN A 78 3.88 -0.60 2.90
CA GLN A 78 3.25 -1.82 2.42
C GLN A 78 1.76 -1.60 2.16
N GLY A 79 1.05 -0.98 3.12
CA GLY A 79 -0.37 -0.67 3.01
C GLY A 79 -0.66 0.30 1.86
N LEU A 80 0.13 1.37 1.73
CA LEU A 80 -0.01 2.32 0.63
C LEU A 80 0.24 1.65 -0.73
N SER A 81 1.35 0.91 -0.86
CA SER A 81 1.72 0.24 -2.11
C SER A 81 0.65 -0.76 -2.55
N LYS A 82 0.14 -1.55 -1.60
CA LYS A 82 -0.98 -2.47 -1.86
C LYS A 82 -2.20 -1.72 -2.35
N ARG A 83 -2.60 -0.64 -1.67
CA ARG A 83 -3.81 0.11 -2.03
C ARG A 83 -3.69 0.79 -3.40
N ILE A 84 -2.51 1.34 -3.71
CA ILE A 84 -2.22 1.88 -5.04
C ILE A 84 -2.33 0.78 -6.09
N GLY A 85 -1.76 -0.41 -5.83
CA GLY A 85 -1.89 -1.57 -6.72
C GLY A 85 -3.33 -1.99 -6.95
N ASP A 86 -4.13 -2.10 -5.89
CA ASP A 86 -5.56 -2.44 -5.95
C ASP A 86 -6.34 -1.42 -6.82
N ILE A 87 -6.07 -0.12 -6.65
CA ILE A 87 -6.70 0.96 -7.42
C ILE A 87 -6.24 0.92 -8.89
N ALA A 88 -4.94 0.82 -9.15
CA ALA A 88 -4.40 0.75 -10.50
C ALA A 88 -4.93 -0.46 -11.27
N ALA A 89 -5.08 -1.61 -10.61
CA ALA A 89 -5.70 -2.79 -11.19
C ALA A 89 -7.19 -2.57 -11.50
N ALA A 90 -7.95 -2.00 -10.57
CA ALA A 90 -9.37 -1.69 -10.76
C ALA A 90 -9.62 -0.69 -11.91
N HIS A 91 -8.71 0.27 -12.10
CA HIS A 91 -8.82 1.31 -13.12
C HIS A 91 -7.92 1.07 -14.34
N ARG A 92 -7.41 -0.15 -14.54
CA ARG A 92 -6.47 -0.46 -15.63
C ARG A 92 -7.02 -0.09 -17.02
N GLY A 93 -8.33 -0.22 -17.22
CA GLY A 93 -9.01 0.17 -18.47
C GLY A 93 -9.14 1.69 -18.70
N CYS A 94 -8.90 2.52 -17.68
CA CYS A 94 -8.94 3.99 -17.77
C CYS A 94 -7.56 4.60 -18.08
N LEU A 95 -6.47 3.86 -17.84
CA LEU A 95 -5.09 4.32 -18.04
C LEU A 95 -4.72 4.65 -19.50
N PRO A 96 -5.27 3.99 -20.54
CA PRO A 96 -4.94 4.32 -21.93
C PRO A 96 -5.35 5.75 -22.35
N ALA A 97 -6.26 6.39 -21.62
CA ALA A 97 -6.66 7.78 -21.89
C ALA A 97 -5.67 8.84 -21.34
N ALA A 98 -4.67 8.42 -20.54
CA ALA A 98 -3.72 9.29 -19.87
C ALA A 98 -2.29 9.26 -20.44
N VAL A 99 -2.02 8.36 -21.40
CA VAL A 99 -0.77 8.38 -22.15
C VAL A 99 -0.99 9.31 -23.35
N PRO A 100 -0.33 10.48 -23.42
CA PRO A 100 -0.37 11.26 -24.64
C PRO A 100 0.14 10.38 -25.78
N GLU A 101 -0.65 10.27 -26.84
CA GLU A 101 -0.21 9.66 -28.10
C GLU A 101 1.18 10.21 -28.40
N PRO A 102 2.20 9.37 -28.66
CA PRO A 102 3.50 9.87 -29.08
C PRO A 102 3.24 10.76 -30.28
N GLU A 103 3.52 12.06 -30.12
CA GLU A 103 3.39 13.04 -31.19
C GLU A 103 4.18 12.48 -32.36
N ALA A 104 3.47 12.07 -33.41
CA ALA A 104 4.09 11.51 -34.59
C ALA A 104 5.07 12.57 -35.09
N ALA A 105 6.37 12.29 -34.91
CA ALA A 105 7.42 13.15 -35.44
C ALA A 105 7.09 13.36 -36.91
N SER A 106 6.80 14.62 -37.27
CA SER A 106 6.49 14.96 -38.65
C SER A 106 7.64 14.46 -39.51
N PRO A 107 7.37 13.67 -40.57
CA PRO A 107 8.43 13.23 -41.46
C PRO A 107 9.13 14.49 -42.01
N PRO A 108 10.47 14.47 -42.16
CA PRO A 108 11.16 15.58 -42.79
C PRO A 108 10.53 15.81 -44.17
N ALA A 109 10.14 17.06 -44.44
CA ALA A 109 9.56 17.45 -45.72
C ALA A 109 10.53 17.06 -46.84
N SER A 110 10.17 16.02 -47.60
CA SER A 110 10.84 15.66 -48.85
C SER A 110 10.10 16.34 -50.01
N PRO A 111 10.80 16.86 -51.02
CA PRO A 111 10.20 17.74 -52.01
C PRO A 111 9.26 16.98 -52.94
N ALA A 112 8.25 17.72 -53.40
CA ALA A 112 7.11 17.31 -54.20
C ALA A 112 7.40 16.25 -55.29
N GLY A 113 6.56 15.22 -55.30
CA GLY A 113 6.38 14.30 -56.42
C GLY A 113 4.97 13.73 -56.36
N ALA A 114 4.09 14.27 -57.21
CA ALA A 114 2.69 13.89 -57.33
C ALA A 114 2.52 12.42 -57.77
N PHE A 115 1.52 11.72 -57.24
CA PHE A 115 0.69 10.77 -57.98
C PHE A 115 -0.63 10.49 -57.22
N ASP A 116 -1.74 10.66 -57.95
CA ASP A 116 -3.12 10.46 -57.53
C ASP A 116 -3.47 8.99 -57.23
N GLY A 117 -4.40 8.78 -56.29
CA GLY A 117 -5.00 7.46 -56.07
C GLY A 117 -5.97 7.44 -54.90
N ALA A 118 -7.26 7.56 -55.20
CA ALA A 118 -8.37 7.55 -54.25
C ALA A 118 -8.47 6.26 -53.43
N GLY A 119 -8.75 6.40 -52.13
CA GLY A 119 -9.06 5.29 -51.23
C GLY A 119 -9.67 5.78 -49.91
N THR A 120 -11.00 5.79 -49.85
CA THR A 120 -11.81 6.09 -48.65
C THR A 120 -11.55 5.06 -47.54
N LEU A 121 -11.25 5.51 -46.31
CA LEU A 121 -11.29 4.69 -45.09
C LEU A 121 -12.39 5.21 -44.14
N PRO A 122 -13.12 4.33 -43.44
CA PRO A 122 -14.19 4.77 -42.55
C PRO A 122 -13.62 5.33 -41.23
N ALA A 123 -14.37 6.29 -40.68
CA ALA A 123 -14.10 6.89 -39.38
C ALA A 123 -14.19 5.84 -38.26
N ALA A 124 -13.10 5.66 -37.51
CA ALA A 124 -13.11 4.91 -36.26
C ALA A 124 -13.90 5.71 -35.21
N THR A 125 -15.14 5.32 -34.96
CA THR A 125 -15.94 5.83 -33.85
C THR A 125 -15.27 5.48 -32.53
N ARG A 126 -14.81 6.49 -31.80
CA ARG A 126 -14.37 6.36 -30.40
C ARG A 126 -15.59 5.97 -29.55
N SER A 127 -15.70 4.68 -29.24
CA SER A 127 -16.62 4.21 -28.21
C SER A 127 -16.11 4.70 -26.86
N GLY A 128 -16.74 5.76 -26.35
CA GLY A 128 -16.49 6.26 -25.00
C GLY A 128 -16.77 5.17 -23.98
N CYS A 129 -15.80 4.92 -23.10
CA CYS A 129 -15.97 4.01 -21.97
C CYS A 129 -17.05 4.57 -21.04
N SER A 130 -18.29 4.09 -21.18
CA SER A 130 -19.47 4.52 -20.42
C SER A 130 -19.60 3.84 -19.07
N ARG A 131 -18.58 3.12 -18.60
CA ARG A 131 -18.64 2.45 -17.30
C ARG A 131 -18.34 3.44 -16.18
N ARG A 132 -19.43 4.03 -15.72
CA ARG A 132 -19.57 4.73 -14.44
C ARG A 132 -18.80 3.94 -13.36
N CYS A 133 -17.66 4.47 -12.93
CA CYS A 133 -16.97 3.98 -11.73
C CYS A 133 -17.87 4.28 -10.53
N THR A 134 -18.75 3.34 -10.19
CA THR A 134 -19.48 3.39 -8.92
C THR A 134 -18.57 2.86 -7.83
N ARG A 135 -18.07 3.84 -7.06
CA ARG A 135 -17.72 3.87 -5.63
C ARG A 135 -17.20 2.60 -4.96
#